data_AF-A0A6J7ZZF0-F1
#
_entry.id   AF-A0A6J7ZZF0-F1
#
_cell.length_a   1.000
_cell.length_b   1.000
_cell.length_c   1.000
_cell.angle_alpha   90.00
_cell.angle_beta   90.00
_cell.angle_gamma   90.00
#
_symmetry.space_group_name_H-M   'P 1'
#
loop_
_entity.id
_entity.type
_entity.pdbx_description
1 polymer ?
#
loop_
_entity_poly.entity_id
_entity_poly.type
_entity_poly.pdbx_seq_one_letter_code
_entity_poly.pdbx_strand_id
1 'polypeptide(L)'
;MRDFSVGKSPLEENILEEIQNVAEDLKKMKGAEITNLMKMMIKASCNVIHSLIFGYRYKHDNESLKKIIKTMDNIFSGPGSLSASELFPVLNFIMKDNLKVRREGLSILKKYIEKHITEHRESFDPENIRDFIDMYLVAEKEESERKSVMIPAALLTSIIDLFAAGTDTTATTFDWSFLWMIQYPDVQKRMVRLSDRRHLSYTEATLMEIQRLSNTCPRICPGESLARSELFLIFSNLLHRFEFSKVDPDDILSFEGITTVTTSLSPYRLKAELR
;
A
#
# COMPACT_ATOMS: atom_id res chain seq x y z
N MET A 1 11.43 2.92 -12.99
CA MET A 1 11.45 2.64 -11.53
C MET A 1 12.83 2.67 -10.89
N ARG A 2 13.96 2.61 -11.64
CA ARG A 2 15.30 2.66 -11.02
C ARG A 2 15.71 4.04 -10.48
N ASP A 3 15.10 5.12 -10.97
CA ASP A 3 15.47 6.49 -10.57
C ASP A 3 14.79 7.00 -9.26
N PHE A 4 13.95 6.18 -8.62
CA PHE A 4 13.42 6.44 -7.27
C PHE A 4 14.26 5.77 -6.17
N SER A 5 15.54 5.45 -6.44
CA SER A 5 16.42 4.78 -5.48
C SER A 5 16.68 5.62 -4.23
N VAL A 6 16.60 4.94 -3.09
CA VAL A 6 16.68 5.41 -1.70
C VAL A 6 17.98 6.16 -1.41
N GLY A 7 17.88 7.26 -0.65
CA GLY A 7 18.99 8.13 -0.25
C GLY A 7 18.77 9.57 -0.69
N LYS A 8 17.92 10.31 0.03
CA LYS A 8 17.51 11.72 -0.22
C LYS A 8 16.50 11.93 -1.36
N SER A 9 15.66 10.95 -1.65
CA SER A 9 14.58 11.12 -2.63
C SER A 9 13.30 11.67 -1.94
N PRO A 10 12.48 12.50 -2.62
CA PRO A 10 11.19 12.97 -2.11
C PRO A 10 10.27 11.84 -1.61
N LEU A 11 10.43 10.62 -2.15
CA LEU A 11 9.67 9.44 -1.76
C LEU A 11 10.02 8.95 -0.35
N GLU A 12 11.28 9.03 0.06
CA GLU A 12 11.70 8.66 1.42
C GLU A 12 11.13 9.63 2.46
N GLU A 13 11.12 10.93 2.15
CA GLU A 13 10.47 11.96 2.97
C GLU A 13 8.98 11.69 3.11
N ASN A 14 8.30 11.32 2.02
CA ASN A 14 6.89 10.95 2.05
C ASN A 14 6.63 9.75 2.99
N ILE A 15 7.47 8.70 2.92
CA ILE A 15 7.37 7.54 3.82
C ILE A 15 7.61 7.97 5.27
N LEU A 16 8.61 8.81 5.55
CA LEU A 16 8.88 9.33 6.89
C LEU A 16 7.71 10.14 7.45
N GLU A 17 7.02 10.90 6.63
CA GLU A 17 5.83 11.60 7.08
C GLU A 17 4.66 10.64 7.37
N GLU A 18 4.48 9.57 6.58
CA GLU A 18 3.47 8.54 6.88
C GLU A 18 3.78 7.80 8.19
N ILE A 19 5.06 7.58 8.52
CA ILE A 19 5.48 7.07 9.83
C ILE A 19 4.96 7.97 10.95
N GLN A 20 5.07 9.29 10.79
CA GLN A 20 4.59 10.23 11.81
C GLN A 20 3.08 10.18 11.95
N ASN A 21 2.33 10.17 10.85
CA ASN A 21 0.87 10.09 10.88
C ASN A 21 0.38 8.80 11.56
N VAL A 22 0.94 7.64 11.18
CA VAL A 22 0.59 6.36 11.81
C VAL A 22 0.96 6.36 13.29
N ALA A 23 2.14 6.87 13.65
CA ALA A 23 2.55 6.96 15.06
C ALA A 23 1.65 7.91 15.88
N GLU A 24 1.20 9.02 15.31
CA GLU A 24 0.25 9.91 15.96
C GLU A 24 -1.11 9.24 16.19
N ASP A 25 -1.60 8.49 15.20
CA ASP A 25 -2.85 7.75 15.31
C ASP A 25 -2.75 6.66 16.39
N LEU A 26 -1.63 5.94 16.47
CA LEU A 26 -1.35 4.98 17.55
C LEU A 26 -1.27 5.66 18.91
N LYS A 27 -0.60 6.81 19.03
CA LYS A 27 -0.51 7.60 20.28
C LYS A 27 -1.88 8.05 20.78
N LYS A 28 -2.77 8.48 19.88
CA LYS A 28 -4.14 8.92 20.23
C LYS A 28 -4.96 7.78 20.85
N MET A 29 -4.65 6.53 20.50
CA MET A 29 -5.31 5.36 21.08
C MET A 29 -4.85 5.05 22.51
N LYS A 30 -3.71 5.57 22.99
CA LYS A 30 -3.25 5.47 24.39
C LYS A 30 -3.27 4.02 24.94
N GLY A 31 -2.81 3.05 24.15
CA GLY A 31 -2.82 1.63 24.54
C GLY A 31 -4.20 0.95 24.51
N ALA A 32 -5.24 1.65 24.04
CA ALA A 32 -6.54 1.04 23.77
C ALA A 32 -6.43 -0.05 22.70
N GLU A 33 -7.43 -0.92 22.69
CA GLU A 33 -7.57 -1.99 21.71
C GLU A 33 -7.65 -1.43 20.28
N ILE A 34 -6.78 -1.94 19.42
CA ILE A 34 -6.71 -1.64 17.99
C ILE A 34 -7.40 -2.76 17.24
N THR A 35 -8.49 -2.42 16.54
CA THR A 35 -9.28 -3.35 15.71
C THR A 35 -9.18 -3.03 14.22
N ASN A 36 -8.49 -1.96 13.86
CA ASN A 36 -8.48 -1.37 12.52
C ASN A 36 -7.07 -1.15 11.96
N LEU A 37 -6.07 -1.91 12.42
CA LEU A 37 -4.68 -1.77 11.98
C LEU A 37 -4.54 -1.88 10.46
N MET A 38 -5.17 -2.88 9.83
CA MET A 38 -5.20 -3.01 8.37
C MET A 38 -5.67 -1.71 7.70
N LYS A 39 -6.72 -1.05 8.22
CA LYS A 39 -7.22 0.22 7.66
C LYS A 39 -6.24 1.37 7.83
N MET A 40 -5.45 1.37 8.91
CA MET A 40 -4.39 2.36 9.11
C MET A 40 -3.26 2.14 8.10
N MET A 41 -2.87 0.89 7.86
CA MET A 41 -1.83 0.56 6.90
C MET A 41 -2.25 0.80 5.45
N ILE A 42 -3.50 0.51 5.09
CA ILE A 42 -4.06 0.87 3.78
C ILE A 42 -3.97 2.37 3.54
N LYS A 43 -4.26 3.23 4.54
CA LYS A 43 -4.14 4.68 4.38
C LYS A 43 -2.69 5.10 4.13
N ALA A 44 -1.76 4.59 4.92
CA ALA A 44 -0.34 4.89 4.79
C ALA A 44 0.20 4.48 3.41
N SER A 45 -0.02 3.23 3.00
CA SER A 45 0.44 2.71 1.71
C SER A 45 -0.25 3.40 0.53
N CYS A 46 -1.54 3.71 0.64
CA CYS A 46 -2.24 4.49 -0.38
C CYS A 46 -1.63 5.88 -0.53
N ASN A 47 -1.27 6.56 0.57
CA ASN A 47 -0.62 7.86 0.52
C ASN A 47 0.80 7.80 -0.08
N VAL A 48 1.58 6.75 0.21
CA VAL A 48 2.91 6.56 -0.41
C VAL A 48 2.76 6.47 -1.93
N ILE A 49 1.87 5.61 -2.41
CA ILE A 49 1.60 5.46 -3.86
C ILE A 49 0.99 6.72 -4.46
N HIS A 50 0.07 7.37 -3.76
CA HIS A 50 -0.53 8.62 -4.19
C HIS A 50 0.53 9.72 -4.36
N SER A 51 1.48 9.82 -3.43
CA SER A 51 2.59 10.78 -3.52
C SER A 51 3.56 10.48 -4.65
N LEU A 52 3.81 9.19 -4.92
CA LEU A 52 4.62 8.77 -6.06
C LEU A 52 3.95 9.14 -7.40
N ILE A 53 2.62 9.03 -7.46
CA ILE A 53 1.86 9.22 -8.70
C ILE A 53 1.55 10.70 -8.97
N PHE A 54 1.11 11.43 -7.96
CA PHE A 54 0.57 12.80 -8.10
C PHE A 54 1.41 13.87 -7.41
N GLY A 55 2.55 13.51 -6.81
CA GLY A 55 3.46 14.45 -6.16
C GLY A 55 2.97 15.02 -4.82
N TYR A 56 1.82 14.57 -4.30
CA TYR A 56 1.30 15.02 -3.00
C TYR A 56 0.58 13.92 -2.23
N ARG A 57 0.23 14.18 -0.97
CA ARG A 57 -0.47 13.24 -0.07
C ARG A 57 -1.65 13.87 0.64
N TYR A 58 -2.57 13.03 1.13
CA TYR A 58 -3.70 13.46 1.94
C TYR A 58 -3.46 13.21 3.43
N LYS A 59 -4.10 14.02 4.28
CA LYS A 59 -4.25 13.66 5.69
C LYS A 59 -5.15 12.42 5.83
N HIS A 60 -4.89 11.57 6.82
CA HIS A 60 -5.64 10.31 7.06
C HIS A 60 -7.14 10.48 7.33
N ASP A 61 -7.57 11.67 7.74
CA ASP A 61 -8.95 12.05 7.98
C ASP A 61 -9.63 12.68 6.76
N ASN A 62 -8.87 12.98 5.69
CA ASN A 62 -9.38 13.62 4.49
C ASN A 62 -10.42 12.74 3.77
N GLU A 63 -11.55 13.34 3.41
CA GLU A 63 -12.65 12.63 2.74
C GLU A 63 -12.29 12.15 1.33
N SER A 64 -11.38 12.82 0.63
CA SER A 64 -10.93 12.40 -0.70
C SER A 64 -10.14 11.10 -0.63
N LEU A 65 -9.24 10.98 0.35
CA LEU A 65 -8.49 9.74 0.57
C LEU A 65 -9.43 8.58 0.93
N LYS A 66 -10.36 8.80 1.86
CA LYS A 66 -11.37 7.79 2.22
C LYS A 66 -12.20 7.37 1.01
N LYS A 67 -12.59 8.32 0.16
CA LYS A 67 -13.34 8.06 -1.06
C LYS A 67 -12.54 7.24 -2.07
N ILE A 68 -11.25 7.55 -2.27
CA ILE A 68 -10.37 6.79 -3.16
C ILE A 68 -10.19 5.36 -2.64
N ILE A 69 -9.85 5.19 -1.36
CA ILE A 69 -9.69 3.86 -0.75
C ILE A 69 -10.97 3.03 -0.90
N LYS A 70 -12.14 3.62 -0.59
CA LYS A 70 -13.43 2.94 -0.76
C LYS A 70 -13.73 2.61 -2.23
N THR A 71 -13.32 3.47 -3.15
CA THR A 71 -13.47 3.22 -4.59
C THR A 71 -12.58 2.05 -5.03
N MET A 72 -11.34 1.97 -4.55
CA MET A 72 -10.45 0.84 -4.82
C MET A 72 -11.02 -0.47 -4.25
N ASP A 73 -11.47 -0.45 -3.00
CA ASP A 73 -12.15 -1.60 -2.36
C ASP A 73 -13.35 -2.07 -3.20
N ASN A 74 -14.21 -1.16 -3.65
CA ASN A 74 -15.32 -1.51 -4.54
C ASN A 74 -14.91 -2.08 -5.91
N ILE A 75 -13.70 -1.78 -6.39
CA ILE A 75 -13.20 -2.26 -7.69
C ILE A 75 -12.54 -3.63 -7.54
N PHE A 76 -11.72 -3.79 -6.50
CA PHE A 76 -10.80 -4.91 -6.34
C PHE A 76 -11.24 -5.93 -5.29
N SER A 77 -12.25 -5.63 -4.47
CA SER A 77 -12.77 -6.57 -3.49
C SER A 77 -13.66 -7.63 -4.13
N GLY A 78 -13.25 -8.88 -3.95
CA GLY A 78 -13.92 -10.06 -4.49
C GLY A 78 -12.95 -11.24 -4.62
N PRO A 79 -13.44 -12.43 -5.00
CA PRO A 79 -12.56 -13.48 -5.47
C PRO A 79 -11.76 -12.91 -6.65
N GLY A 80 -10.43 -13.03 -6.64
CA GLY A 80 -9.55 -12.37 -7.61
C GLY A 80 -9.81 -12.76 -9.07
N SER A 81 -8.89 -12.43 -9.99
CA SER A 81 -9.03 -12.85 -11.40
C SER A 81 -9.31 -14.35 -11.44
N LEU A 82 -10.43 -14.77 -12.05
CA LEU A 82 -11.12 -16.08 -11.94
C LEU A 82 -12.48 -16.04 -11.22
N SER A 83 -13.18 -14.90 -11.18
CA SER A 83 -14.61 -14.91 -10.86
C SER A 83 -15.36 -15.83 -11.83
N ALA A 84 -16.37 -16.56 -11.35
CA ALA A 84 -17.20 -17.40 -12.22
C ALA A 84 -17.87 -16.60 -13.36
N SER A 85 -18.08 -15.28 -13.18
CA SER A 85 -18.55 -14.38 -14.26
C SER A 85 -17.52 -14.13 -15.37
N GLU A 86 -16.22 -14.23 -15.07
CA GLU A 86 -15.14 -14.06 -16.04
C GLU A 86 -14.91 -15.35 -16.83
N LEU A 87 -15.12 -16.51 -16.20
CA LEU A 87 -15.04 -17.83 -16.85
C LEU A 87 -16.32 -18.18 -17.62
N PHE A 88 -17.49 -17.75 -17.13
CA PHE A 88 -18.79 -18.04 -17.72
C PHE A 88 -19.59 -16.75 -17.90
N PRO A 89 -19.50 -16.10 -19.07
CA PRO A 89 -20.18 -14.82 -19.35
C PRO A 89 -21.70 -14.84 -19.11
N VAL A 90 -22.34 -16.01 -19.14
CA VAL A 90 -23.77 -16.17 -18.83
C VAL A 90 -24.11 -15.80 -17.38
N LEU A 91 -23.17 -15.98 -16.44
CA LEU A 91 -23.35 -15.63 -15.03
C LEU A 91 -23.34 -14.12 -14.77
N ASN A 92 -22.96 -13.30 -15.77
CA ASN A 92 -23.10 -11.85 -15.70
C ASN A 92 -24.56 -11.40 -15.48
N PHE A 93 -25.55 -12.23 -15.86
CA PHE A 93 -26.96 -11.92 -15.61
C PHE A 93 -27.32 -12.00 -14.11
N ILE A 94 -26.63 -12.87 -13.36
CA ILE A 94 -26.86 -13.12 -11.93
C ILE A 94 -26.02 -12.16 -11.07
N MET A 95 -24.81 -11.82 -11.50
CA MET A 95 -23.88 -10.93 -10.77
C MET A 95 -24.01 -9.44 -11.12
N LYS A 96 -25.18 -8.98 -11.60
CA LYS A 96 -25.37 -7.62 -12.12
C LYS A 96 -25.02 -6.53 -11.11
N ASP A 97 -25.34 -6.72 -9.83
CA ASP A 97 -25.13 -5.70 -8.81
C ASP A 97 -23.63 -5.50 -8.49
N ASN A 98 -22.86 -6.59 -8.34
CA ASN A 98 -21.40 -6.51 -8.16
C ASN A 98 -20.72 -5.88 -9.39
N LEU A 99 -21.14 -6.26 -10.59
CA LEU A 99 -20.62 -5.65 -11.82
C LEU A 99 -20.98 -4.17 -11.93
N LYS A 100 -22.15 -3.75 -11.44
CA LYS A 100 -22.56 -2.35 -11.40
C LYS A 100 -21.67 -1.56 -10.45
N VAL A 101 -21.45 -2.03 -9.22
CA VAL A 101 -20.57 -1.39 -8.23
C VAL A 101 -19.15 -1.25 -8.78
N ARG A 102 -18.58 -2.31 -9.37
CA ARG A 102 -17.24 -2.28 -9.97
C ARG A 102 -17.14 -1.26 -11.11
N ARG A 103 -18.14 -1.20 -12.00
CA ARG A 103 -18.20 -0.22 -13.11
C ARG A 103 -18.30 1.22 -12.60
N GLU A 104 -19.12 1.45 -11.58
CA GLU A 104 -19.33 2.76 -11.00
C GLU A 104 -18.05 3.25 -10.29
N GLY A 105 -17.38 2.34 -9.56
CA GLY A 105 -16.07 2.58 -8.96
C GLY A 105 -15.02 2.93 -10.01
N LEU A 106 -14.88 2.12 -11.07
CA LEU A 106 -13.95 2.40 -12.18
C LEU A 106 -14.22 3.76 -12.84
N SER A 107 -15.49 4.15 -13.01
CA SER A 107 -15.86 5.46 -13.56
C SER A 107 -15.42 6.62 -12.65
N ILE A 108 -15.62 6.48 -11.33
CA ILE A 108 -15.17 7.48 -10.35
C ILE A 108 -13.65 7.61 -10.35
N LEU A 109 -12.94 6.48 -10.30
CA LEU A 109 -11.48 6.45 -10.29
C LEU A 109 -10.91 7.02 -11.59
N LYS A 110 -11.47 6.65 -12.74
CA LYS A 110 -11.07 7.18 -14.04
C LYS A 110 -11.18 8.70 -14.10
N LYS A 111 -12.34 9.26 -13.71
CA LYS A 111 -12.53 10.72 -13.69
C LYS A 111 -11.55 11.43 -12.76
N TYR A 112 -11.26 10.82 -11.61
CA TYR A 112 -10.30 11.33 -10.65
C TYR A 112 -8.89 11.39 -11.26
N ILE A 113 -8.43 10.31 -11.89
CA ILE A 113 -7.11 10.24 -12.53
C ILE A 113 -7.03 11.18 -13.74
N GLU A 114 -8.05 11.20 -14.61
CA GLU A 114 -8.09 12.08 -15.79
C GLU A 114 -8.00 13.55 -15.42
N LYS A 115 -8.65 13.95 -14.33
CA LYS A 115 -8.54 15.30 -13.77
C LYS A 115 -7.08 15.61 -13.43
N HIS A 116 -6.41 14.75 -12.67
CA HIS A 116 -5.02 14.97 -12.28
C HIS A 116 -4.06 14.94 -13.45
N ILE A 117 -4.23 14.02 -14.43
CA ILE A 117 -3.43 14.01 -15.65
C ILE A 117 -3.55 15.36 -16.38
N THR A 118 -4.77 15.92 -16.45
CA THR A 118 -4.99 17.23 -17.08
C THR A 118 -4.24 18.35 -16.36
N GLU A 119 -4.36 18.41 -15.02
CA GLU A 119 -3.63 19.37 -14.19
C GLU A 119 -2.10 19.27 -14.36
N HIS A 120 -1.57 18.04 -14.48
CA HIS A 120 -0.13 17.84 -14.71
C HIS A 120 0.28 18.29 -16.10
N ARG A 121 -0.51 18.02 -17.14
CA ARG A 121 -0.26 18.50 -18.51
C ARG A 121 -0.24 20.02 -18.61
N GLU A 122 -1.13 20.70 -17.88
CA GLU A 122 -1.21 22.16 -17.85
C GLU A 122 -0.02 22.81 -17.13
N SER A 123 0.50 22.13 -16.10
CA SER A 123 1.61 22.61 -15.26
C SER A 123 2.96 21.93 -15.58
N PHE A 124 3.06 21.23 -16.71
CA PHE A 124 4.22 20.40 -17.04
C PHE A 124 5.45 21.24 -17.32
N ASP A 125 6.54 20.95 -16.61
CA ASP A 125 7.86 21.54 -16.80
C ASP A 125 8.90 20.42 -17.05
N PRO A 126 9.48 20.31 -18.27
CA PRO A 126 10.45 19.26 -18.57
C PRO A 126 11.76 19.40 -17.76
N GLU A 127 12.07 20.58 -17.22
CA GLU A 127 13.25 20.80 -16.39
C GLU A 127 13.02 20.44 -14.92
N ASN A 128 11.77 20.21 -14.52
CA ASN A 128 11.39 19.93 -13.14
C ASN A 128 10.33 18.81 -13.06
N ILE A 129 10.82 17.57 -13.04
CA ILE A 129 9.97 16.37 -12.98
C ILE A 129 9.53 16.09 -11.54
N ARG A 130 8.24 16.23 -11.27
CA ARG A 130 7.69 16.15 -9.91
C ARG A 130 7.37 14.71 -9.47
N ASP A 131 6.82 13.90 -10.37
CA ASP A 131 6.21 12.61 -10.04
C ASP A 131 6.10 11.69 -11.26
N PHE A 132 5.47 10.53 -11.07
CA PHE A 132 5.27 9.53 -12.11
C PHE A 132 4.55 10.08 -13.35
N ILE A 133 3.58 10.99 -13.21
CA ILE A 133 2.85 11.53 -14.35
C ILE A 133 3.80 12.39 -15.18
N ASP A 134 4.56 13.29 -14.57
CA ASP A 134 5.54 14.10 -15.30
C ASP A 134 6.61 13.23 -15.97
N MET A 135 7.11 12.20 -15.29
CA MET A 135 8.04 11.23 -15.89
C MET A 135 7.45 10.56 -17.14
N TYR A 136 6.17 10.20 -17.07
CA TYR A 136 5.48 9.59 -18.20
C TYR A 136 5.27 10.60 -19.34
N LEU A 137 4.98 11.86 -19.03
CA LEU A 137 4.84 12.93 -20.03
C LEU A 137 6.16 13.21 -20.77
N VAL A 138 7.32 13.09 -20.11
CA VAL A 138 8.63 13.14 -20.78
C VAL A 138 8.77 11.99 -21.76
N ALA A 139 8.52 10.75 -21.31
CA ALA A 139 8.62 9.57 -22.15
C ALA A 139 7.64 9.62 -23.35
N GLU A 140 6.41 10.11 -23.12
CA GLU A 140 5.41 10.33 -24.16
C GLU A 140 5.91 11.30 -25.25
N LYS A 141 6.56 12.40 -24.86
CA LYS A 141 7.15 13.35 -25.83
C LYS A 141 8.23 12.68 -26.66
N GLU A 142 9.17 11.98 -26.02
CA GLU A 142 10.26 11.28 -26.70
C GLU A 142 9.79 10.16 -27.64
N GLU A 143 8.69 9.48 -27.31
CA GLU A 143 8.10 8.43 -28.17
C GLU A 143 7.22 9.00 -29.30
N SER A 144 6.55 10.14 -29.07
CA SER A 144 5.76 10.82 -30.10
C SER A 144 6.62 11.30 -31.26
N GLU A 145 7.85 11.75 -30.98
CA GLU A 145 8.87 12.07 -31.97
C GLU A 145 9.33 10.83 -32.76
N ARG A 146 9.20 9.64 -32.16
CA ARG A 146 9.51 8.33 -32.77
C ARG A 146 8.32 7.65 -33.47
N LYS A 147 7.14 8.29 -33.54
CA LYS A 147 5.91 7.85 -34.22
C LYS A 147 5.34 6.49 -33.76
N SER A 148 5.27 6.22 -32.45
CA SER A 148 4.60 5.01 -31.94
C SER A 148 3.59 5.27 -30.82
N VAL A 149 2.37 4.77 -31.04
CA VAL A 149 1.29 4.46 -30.06
C VAL A 149 0.46 5.64 -29.51
N MET A 150 -0.82 5.34 -29.22
CA MET A 150 -1.83 6.23 -28.62
C MET A 150 -1.75 6.13 -27.09
N ILE A 151 -1.22 7.19 -26.48
CA ILE A 151 -0.63 7.18 -25.13
C ILE A 151 -1.61 7.50 -23.94
N PRO A 152 -2.77 8.18 -24.10
CA PRO A 152 -3.61 8.52 -22.94
C PRO A 152 -4.18 7.33 -22.16
N ALA A 153 -4.54 6.24 -22.84
CA ALA A 153 -5.13 5.07 -22.20
C ALA A 153 -4.11 4.27 -21.39
N ALA A 154 -2.85 4.20 -21.85
CA ALA A 154 -1.79 3.46 -21.19
C ALA A 154 -1.35 4.12 -19.87
N LEU A 155 -1.28 5.46 -19.82
CA LEU A 155 -1.03 6.20 -18.57
C LEU A 155 -2.12 5.91 -17.53
N LEU A 156 -3.38 6.04 -17.93
CA LEU A 156 -4.52 5.78 -17.06
C LEU A 156 -4.47 4.35 -16.49
N THR A 157 -4.24 3.34 -17.34
CA THR A 157 -4.12 1.94 -16.90
C THR A 157 -2.93 1.75 -15.96
N SER A 158 -1.78 2.34 -16.27
CA SER A 158 -0.58 2.24 -15.42
C SER A 158 -0.82 2.82 -14.02
N ILE A 159 -1.52 3.95 -13.91
CA ILE A 159 -1.87 4.58 -12.63
C ILE A 159 -2.81 3.67 -11.82
N ILE A 160 -3.83 3.10 -12.47
CA ILE A 160 -4.76 2.17 -11.80
C ILE A 160 -4.01 0.93 -11.30
N ASP A 161 -3.12 0.36 -12.12
CA ASP A 161 -2.32 -0.81 -11.77
C ASP A 161 -1.38 -0.51 -10.60
N LEU A 162 -0.73 0.66 -10.58
CA LEU A 162 0.14 1.09 -9.47
C LEU A 162 -0.62 1.20 -8.15
N PHE A 163 -1.82 1.82 -8.16
CA PHE A 163 -2.66 1.90 -6.97
C PHE A 163 -3.08 0.54 -6.43
N ALA A 164 -3.57 -0.33 -7.31
CA ALA A 164 -4.04 -1.66 -6.96
C ALA A 164 -2.89 -2.54 -6.42
N ALA A 165 -1.74 -2.48 -7.09
CA ALA A 165 -0.57 -3.28 -6.70
C ALA A 165 0.07 -2.77 -5.40
N GLY A 166 0.22 -1.46 -5.23
CA GLY A 166 1.03 -0.89 -4.16
C GLY A 166 0.31 -0.70 -2.82
N THR A 167 -1.02 -0.54 -2.83
CA THR A 167 -1.78 -0.26 -1.61
C THR A 167 -2.09 -1.53 -0.82
N ASP A 168 -2.87 -2.44 -1.40
CA ASP A 168 -3.41 -3.59 -0.68
C ASP A 168 -2.33 -4.61 -0.34
N THR A 169 -1.39 -4.88 -1.25
CA THR A 169 -0.33 -5.88 -1.01
C THR A 169 0.62 -5.44 0.11
N THR A 170 1.00 -4.16 0.14
CA THR A 170 1.88 -3.61 1.17
C THR A 170 1.17 -3.55 2.52
N ALA A 171 -0.09 -3.12 2.54
CA ALA A 171 -0.91 -3.11 3.75
C ALA A 171 -1.11 -4.53 4.32
N THR A 172 -1.41 -5.52 3.47
CA THR A 172 -1.48 -6.93 3.88
C THR A 172 -0.13 -7.41 4.44
N THR A 173 0.99 -7.01 3.83
CA THR A 173 2.33 -7.38 4.33
C THR A 173 2.61 -6.76 5.71
N PHE A 174 2.20 -5.51 5.94
CA PHE A 174 2.27 -4.91 7.29
C PHE A 174 1.42 -5.66 8.29
N ASP A 175 0.18 -6.01 7.93
CA ASP A 175 -0.75 -6.68 8.81
C ASP A 175 -0.19 -8.04 9.27
N TRP A 176 0.38 -8.81 8.34
CA TRP A 176 1.14 -10.01 8.67
C TRP A 176 2.33 -9.73 9.58
N SER A 177 3.10 -8.68 9.28
CA SER A 177 4.29 -8.33 10.07
C SER A 177 3.93 -8.05 11.53
N PHE A 178 2.86 -7.30 11.78
CA PHE A 178 2.41 -7.02 13.14
C PHE A 178 1.86 -8.26 13.85
N LEU A 179 1.11 -9.12 13.15
CA LEU A 179 0.65 -10.40 13.70
C LEU A 179 1.84 -11.26 14.19
N TRP A 180 2.89 -11.39 13.39
CA TRP A 180 4.10 -12.11 13.79
C TRP A 180 4.79 -11.44 14.99
N MET A 181 4.82 -10.11 15.08
CA MET A 181 5.45 -9.42 16.22
C MET A 181 4.70 -9.56 17.54
N ILE A 182 3.37 -9.67 17.51
CA ILE A 182 2.58 -9.91 18.72
C ILE A 182 2.60 -11.39 19.14
N GLN A 183 2.80 -12.31 18.19
CA GLN A 183 2.96 -13.73 18.48
C GLN A 183 4.36 -14.08 19.00
N TYR A 184 5.40 -13.36 18.56
CA TYR A 184 6.80 -13.56 18.98
C TYR A 184 7.40 -12.29 19.61
N PRO A 185 7.02 -11.94 20.86
CA PRO A 185 7.51 -10.73 21.54
C PRO A 185 9.03 -10.70 21.74
N ASP A 186 9.67 -11.86 21.83
CA ASP A 186 11.13 -12.00 21.93
C ASP A 186 11.83 -11.55 20.64
N VAL A 187 11.26 -11.89 19.47
CA VAL A 187 11.72 -11.42 18.16
C VAL A 187 11.53 -9.91 18.06
N GLN A 188 10.36 -9.39 18.47
CA GLN A 188 10.06 -7.95 18.49
C GLN A 188 11.10 -7.17 19.32
N LYS A 189 11.38 -7.61 20.55
CA LYS A 189 12.40 -7.00 21.43
C LYS A 189 13.80 -7.10 20.84
N ARG A 190 14.12 -8.24 20.21
CA ARG A 190 15.42 -8.46 19.59
C ARG A 190 15.64 -7.56 18.37
N MET A 191 14.61 -7.31 17.56
CA MET A 191 14.66 -6.33 16.48
C MET A 191 15.04 -4.95 17.01
N VAL A 192 14.28 -4.42 17.96
CA VAL A 192 14.55 -3.10 18.57
C VAL A 192 15.97 -3.01 19.14
N ARG A 193 16.41 -4.02 19.91
CA ARG A 193 17.75 -4.02 20.53
C ARG A 193 18.90 -4.15 19.53
N LEU A 194 18.72 -4.93 18.46
CA LEU A 194 19.77 -5.14 17.45
C LEU A 194 19.78 -4.03 16.40
N SER A 195 18.74 -3.20 16.36
CA SER A 195 18.68 -2.07 15.45
C SER A 195 19.65 -0.93 15.79
N ASP A 196 20.15 -0.84 17.03
CA ASP A 196 21.16 0.14 17.41
C ASP A 196 22.56 -0.16 16.81
N ARG A 197 22.68 -1.26 16.04
CA ARG A 197 23.92 -1.63 15.33
C ARG A 197 23.97 -0.97 13.96
N ARG A 198 25.19 -0.67 13.47
CA ARG A 198 25.44 -0.03 12.16
C ARG A 198 24.75 -0.71 10.96
N HIS A 199 24.36 -1.98 11.11
CA HIS A 199 23.62 -2.73 10.10
C HIS A 199 22.39 -3.38 10.73
N LEU A 200 21.21 -3.05 10.20
CA LEU A 200 19.90 -3.55 10.61
C LEU A 200 19.63 -4.98 10.10
N SER A 201 20.66 -5.83 10.05
CA SER A 201 20.59 -7.16 9.40
C SER A 201 19.56 -8.09 10.04
N TYR A 202 19.31 -7.96 11.34
CA TYR A 202 18.27 -8.76 12.01
C TYR A 202 16.86 -8.30 11.61
N THR A 203 16.65 -6.99 11.46
CA THR A 203 15.40 -6.42 10.96
C THR A 203 15.13 -6.87 9.53
N GLU A 204 16.15 -6.82 8.66
CA GLU A 204 16.01 -7.32 7.29
C GLU A 204 15.71 -8.82 7.24
N ALA A 205 16.43 -9.63 8.02
CA ALA A 205 16.20 -11.08 8.06
C ALA A 205 14.77 -11.41 8.55
N THR A 206 14.27 -10.72 9.58
CA THR A 206 12.90 -10.92 10.06
C THR A 206 11.87 -10.54 9.00
N LEU A 207 12.06 -9.41 8.30
CA LEU A 207 11.14 -8.99 7.24
C LEU A 207 11.13 -9.98 6.07
N MET A 208 12.29 -10.48 5.67
CA MET A 208 12.38 -11.52 4.64
C MET A 208 11.66 -12.80 5.06
N GLU A 209 11.78 -13.20 6.33
CA GLU A 209 11.07 -14.38 6.83
C GLU A 209 9.56 -14.17 6.90
N ILE A 210 9.10 -12.98 7.30
CA ILE A 210 7.68 -12.63 7.25
C ILE A 210 7.17 -12.72 5.81
N GLN A 211 7.85 -12.09 4.85
CA GLN A 211 7.45 -12.15 3.43
C GLN A 211 7.42 -13.60 2.91
N ARG A 212 8.37 -14.43 3.33
CA ARG A 212 8.40 -15.87 2.99
C ARG A 212 7.22 -16.65 3.55
N LEU A 213 6.79 -16.32 4.78
CA LEU A 213 5.69 -17.01 5.47
C LEU A 213 4.30 -16.53 5.01
N SER A 214 4.17 -15.24 4.70
CA SER A 214 2.90 -14.59 4.37
C SER A 214 2.46 -14.79 2.91
N ASN A 215 3.40 -15.09 2.00
CA ASN A 215 3.16 -15.35 0.57
C ASN A 215 2.09 -14.42 -0.06
N THR A 216 2.26 -13.11 0.09
CA THR A 216 1.23 -12.12 -0.25
C THR A 216 0.94 -12.02 -1.75
N CYS A 217 1.93 -12.35 -2.61
CA CYS A 217 1.78 -12.43 -4.06
C CYS A 217 2.88 -13.32 -4.69
N PRO A 218 2.55 -14.39 -5.44
CA PRO A 218 3.54 -15.33 -5.98
C PRO A 218 4.19 -14.86 -7.31
N ARG A 219 4.20 -13.55 -7.61
CA ARG A 219 4.74 -12.99 -8.87
C ARG A 219 5.88 -12.01 -8.59
N ILE A 220 6.84 -11.91 -9.52
CA ILE A 220 7.88 -10.86 -9.47
C ILE A 220 7.18 -9.49 -9.48
N CYS A 221 7.46 -8.68 -8.47
CA CYS A 221 6.81 -7.39 -8.26
C CYS A 221 7.68 -6.26 -8.82
N PRO A 222 7.21 -5.48 -9.83
CA PRO A 222 7.94 -4.31 -10.31
C PRO A 222 8.23 -3.29 -9.19
N GLY A 223 7.32 -3.18 -8.22
CA GLY A 223 7.42 -2.30 -7.06
C GLY A 223 8.15 -2.89 -5.85
N GLU A 224 8.85 -4.02 -5.96
CA GLU A 224 9.50 -4.71 -4.83
C GLU A 224 10.42 -3.78 -4.03
N SER A 225 11.23 -2.97 -4.71
CA SER A 225 12.14 -2.04 -4.04
C SER A 225 11.39 -0.99 -3.20
N LEU A 226 10.25 -0.50 -3.69
CA LEU A 226 9.42 0.46 -2.96
C LEU A 226 8.74 -0.22 -1.77
N ALA A 227 8.07 -1.35 -2.02
CA ALA A 227 7.40 -2.11 -0.96
C ALA A 227 8.37 -2.52 0.16
N ARG A 228 9.60 -2.94 -0.18
CA ARG A 228 10.63 -3.27 0.81
C ARG A 228 11.07 -2.04 1.60
N SER A 229 11.25 -0.89 0.95
CA SER A 229 11.64 0.35 1.63
C SER A 229 10.55 0.86 2.55
N GLU A 230 9.31 0.87 2.08
CA GLU A 230 8.13 1.23 2.86
C GLU A 230 7.96 0.31 4.08
N LEU A 231 7.99 -1.01 3.84
CA LEU A 231 7.90 -2.02 4.89
C LEU A 231 9.00 -1.82 5.92
N PHE A 232 10.25 -1.70 5.48
CA PHE A 232 11.39 -1.54 6.36
C PHE A 232 11.29 -0.26 7.20
N LEU A 233 11.09 0.89 6.57
CA LEU A 233 11.06 2.18 7.25
C LEU A 233 9.89 2.26 8.22
N ILE A 234 8.66 1.97 7.76
CA ILE A 234 7.46 2.10 8.59
C ILE A 234 7.48 1.09 9.72
N PHE A 235 7.69 -0.19 9.43
CA PHE A 235 7.66 -1.22 10.45
C PHE A 235 8.74 -1.04 11.51
N SER A 236 10.00 -0.81 11.10
CA SER A 236 11.09 -0.62 12.06
C SER A 236 10.85 0.59 12.95
N ASN A 237 10.48 1.75 12.37
CA ASN A 237 10.22 2.96 13.16
C ASN A 237 9.07 2.78 14.15
N LEU A 238 8.01 2.06 13.76
CA LEU A 238 6.90 1.79 14.67
C LEU A 238 7.31 0.86 15.80
N LEU A 239 8.07 -0.21 15.55
CA LEU A 239 8.58 -1.10 16.60
C LEU A 239 9.53 -0.39 17.58
N HIS A 240 10.27 0.61 17.11
CA HIS A 240 11.15 1.42 17.96
C HIS A 240 10.37 2.35 18.91
N ARG A 241 9.18 2.77 18.51
CA ARG A 241 8.35 3.72 19.29
C ARG A 241 7.30 3.02 20.13
N PHE A 242 6.85 1.84 19.70
CA PHE A 242 5.75 1.12 20.33
C PHE A 242 6.12 -0.33 20.63
N GLU A 243 5.60 -0.84 21.74
CA GLU A 243 5.49 -2.26 22.01
C GLU A 243 4.10 -2.72 21.57
N PHE A 244 4.07 -3.67 20.63
CA PHE A 244 2.83 -4.29 20.18
C PHE A 244 2.61 -5.59 20.94
N SER A 245 1.38 -5.79 21.42
CA SER A 245 1.02 -6.97 22.22
C SER A 245 -0.40 -7.43 21.93
N LYS A 246 -0.71 -8.66 22.35
CA LYS A 246 -2.08 -9.17 22.32
C LYS A 246 -2.96 -8.36 23.28
N VAL A 247 -4.23 -8.22 22.95
CA VAL A 247 -5.21 -7.60 23.87
C VAL A 247 -5.37 -8.47 25.11
N ASP A 248 -5.49 -9.77 24.89
CA ASP A 248 -5.54 -10.84 25.89
C ASP A 248 -4.30 -11.74 25.70
N PRO A 249 -3.46 -11.94 26.73
CA PRO A 249 -2.28 -12.80 26.66
C PRO A 249 -2.56 -14.24 26.19
N ASP A 250 -3.76 -14.76 26.50
CA ASP A 250 -4.17 -16.13 26.19
C ASP A 250 -4.82 -16.26 24.81
N ASP A 251 -4.94 -15.16 24.05
CA ASP A 251 -5.56 -15.16 22.72
C ASP A 251 -4.77 -16.02 21.72
N ILE A 252 -5.49 -16.89 21.01
CA ILE A 252 -4.92 -17.76 19.98
C ILE A 252 -5.10 -17.06 18.64
N LEU A 253 -3.99 -16.54 18.12
CA LEU A 253 -3.95 -15.85 16.84
C LEU A 253 -4.05 -16.85 15.70
N SER A 254 -4.97 -16.60 14.76
CA SER A 254 -5.05 -17.37 13.53
C SER A 254 -4.05 -16.84 12.50
N PHE A 255 -3.27 -17.76 11.94
CA PHE A 255 -2.40 -17.53 10.78
C PHE A 255 -3.03 -18.09 9.51
N GLU A 256 -4.31 -18.44 9.54
CA GLU A 256 -5.04 -18.90 8.36
C GLU A 256 -5.41 -17.68 7.50
N GLY A 257 -4.78 -17.60 6.32
CA GLY A 257 -5.01 -16.54 5.37
C GLY A 257 -6.26 -16.78 4.53
N ILE A 258 -7.11 -15.76 4.43
CA ILE A 258 -8.24 -15.72 3.51
C ILE A 258 -7.69 -15.34 2.14
N THR A 259 -7.65 -16.31 1.22
CA THR A 259 -7.08 -16.10 -0.12
C THR A 259 -8.11 -15.44 -1.04
N THR A 260 -7.77 -14.26 -1.53
CA THR A 260 -8.51 -13.49 -2.54
C THR A 260 -7.57 -13.13 -3.69
N VAL A 261 -7.44 -11.84 -4.05
CA VAL A 261 -6.31 -11.34 -4.86
C VAL A 261 -5.02 -11.42 -4.05
N THR A 262 -5.09 -11.12 -2.75
CA THR A 262 -4.02 -11.30 -1.77
C THR A 262 -4.45 -12.31 -0.71
N THR A 263 -3.48 -12.86 0.02
CA THR A 263 -3.73 -13.69 1.19
C THR A 263 -3.75 -12.81 2.44
N SER A 264 -4.95 -12.37 2.83
CA SER A 264 -5.15 -11.46 3.97
C SER A 264 -5.52 -12.21 5.25
N LEU A 265 -5.19 -11.62 6.39
CA LEU A 265 -5.50 -12.19 7.70
C LEU A 265 -6.98 -12.06 8.05
N SER A 266 -7.48 -12.99 8.87
CA SER A 266 -8.73 -12.77 9.59
C SER A 266 -8.58 -11.59 10.56
N PRO A 267 -9.64 -10.79 10.79
CA PRO A 267 -9.57 -9.67 11.72
C PRO A 267 -9.08 -10.12 13.11
N TYR A 268 -8.04 -9.46 13.61
CA TYR A 268 -7.50 -9.68 14.95
C TYR A 268 -7.35 -8.34 15.68
N ARG A 269 -7.06 -8.42 16.98
CA ARG A 269 -7.05 -7.26 17.87
C ARG A 269 -5.70 -7.21 18.57
N LEU A 270 -5.14 -6.02 18.69
CA LEU A 270 -3.84 -5.81 19.33
C LEU A 270 -3.82 -4.52 20.15
N LYS A 271 -2.79 -4.36 20.97
CA LYS A 271 -2.47 -3.10 21.66
C LYS A 271 -1.14 -2.56 21.14
N ALA A 272 -0.99 -1.24 21.17
CA ALA A 272 0.28 -0.57 20.93
C ALA A 272 0.53 0.42 22.08
N GLU A 273 1.58 0.17 22.85
CA GLU A 273 1.98 0.99 23.99
C GLU A 273 3.27 1.74 23.65
N LEU A 274 3.38 3.00 24.04
CA LEU A 274 4.60 3.78 23.81
C LEU A 274 5.74 3.19 24.66
N ARG A 275 6.91 3.00 24.05
CA ARG A 275 8.13 2.57 24.74
C ARG A 275 8.76 3.68 25.57
#